data_AF-A0A3C1VAN3-F1
#
_entry.id   AF-A0A3C1VAN3-F1
#
_cell.length_a   1.000
_cell.length_b   1.000
_cell.length_c   1.000
_cell.angle_alpha   90.00
_cell.angle_beta   90.00
_cell.angle_gamma   90.00
#
_symmetry.space_group_name_H-M   'P 1'
#
loop_
_entity.id
_entity.type
_entity.pdbx_description
1 polymer ?
#
loop_
_entity_poly.entity_id
_entity_poly.type
_entity_poly.pdbx_seq_one_letter_code
_entity_poly.pdbx_strand_id
1 'polypeptide(L)'
;MKLKYNSTKLGMLMAAFLFTQRMAVNAQFTFATNNGTLTIVSYAGTQSTVTIPRETNGMSIVAIANNAFLDDGSHGLINITIPNSITSIGSSAFGGNVWLSSATIPNSVTNLGDNAFSYCPSMTSAVIGSGIKSLNGFTFSQCYSLQAVFFQGNAPSAGNEFYSDNNVTVYYLPGTTNWSSTFAGRPAVLWNPQFSVTDGSFGIRSNRFGFNVVGTSNIPIALEACTNLTSGNWQRLQTCTLTNGSIYLFDTNWTNSKVRFYRVSAP
;
A
#
# COMPACT_ATOMS: atom_id res chain seq x y z
N MET A 1 -26.85 -13.70 43.48
CA MET A 1 -27.58 -13.80 42.19
C MET A 1 -26.55 -13.85 41.07
N LYS A 2 -26.13 -15.05 40.62
CA LYS A 2 -25.16 -15.20 39.52
C LYS A 2 -25.89 -15.04 38.19
N LEU A 3 -25.65 -13.95 37.48
CA LEU A 3 -26.10 -13.76 36.10
C LEU A 3 -25.40 -14.81 35.23
N LYS A 4 -26.13 -15.81 34.76
CA LYS A 4 -25.65 -16.77 33.77
C LYS A 4 -25.47 -16.02 32.44
N TYR A 5 -24.22 -15.77 32.08
CA TYR A 5 -23.82 -15.21 30.79
C TYR A 5 -24.06 -16.26 29.70
N ASN A 6 -24.99 -15.97 28.77
CA ASN A 6 -25.43 -16.94 27.75
C ASN A 6 -24.62 -16.76 26.46
N SER A 7 -23.55 -17.55 26.31
CA SER A 7 -22.55 -17.45 25.23
C SER A 7 -23.12 -17.62 23.82
N THR A 8 -24.24 -18.33 23.67
CA THR A 8 -24.93 -18.52 22.38
C THR A 8 -25.60 -17.23 21.88
N LYS A 9 -26.10 -16.38 22.79
CA LYS A 9 -26.74 -15.11 22.43
C LYS A 9 -25.71 -14.07 21.98
N LEU A 10 -24.52 -14.05 22.60
CA LEU A 10 -23.40 -13.20 22.18
C LEU A 10 -22.81 -13.67 20.83
N GLY A 11 -22.71 -14.98 20.61
CA GLY A 11 -22.29 -15.54 19.33
C GLY A 11 -23.25 -15.22 18.17
N MET A 12 -24.56 -15.30 18.40
CA MET A 12 -25.57 -14.89 17.41
C MET A 12 -25.58 -13.39 17.14
N LEU A 13 -25.39 -12.54 18.16
CA LEU A 13 -25.28 -11.08 18.00
C LEU A 13 -24.00 -10.67 17.28
N MET A 14 -22.85 -11.31 17.56
CA MET A 14 -21.61 -11.08 16.82
C MET A 14 -21.72 -11.58 15.38
N ALA A 15 -22.30 -12.76 15.14
CA ALA A 15 -22.53 -13.26 13.79
C ALA A 15 -23.47 -12.33 13.02
N ALA A 16 -24.61 -11.94 13.60
CA ALA A 16 -25.55 -10.99 12.99
C ALA A 16 -24.90 -9.63 12.71
N PHE A 17 -24.05 -9.11 13.61
CA PHE A 17 -23.29 -7.87 13.42
C PHE A 17 -22.26 -7.99 12.29
N LEU A 18 -21.57 -9.13 12.19
CA LEU A 18 -20.65 -9.43 11.08
C LEU A 18 -21.41 -9.62 9.74
N PHE A 19 -22.61 -10.21 9.78
CA PHE A 19 -23.48 -10.38 8.62
C PHE A 19 -24.04 -9.03 8.13
N THR A 20 -24.50 -8.15 9.02
CA THR A 20 -24.98 -6.82 8.64
C THR A 20 -23.86 -5.91 8.17
N GLN A 21 -22.65 -5.97 8.77
CA GLN A 21 -21.48 -5.27 8.24
C GLN A 21 -21.07 -5.77 6.85
N ARG A 22 -21.11 -7.08 6.60
CA ARG A 22 -20.84 -7.65 5.27
C ARG A 22 -21.85 -7.19 4.20
N MET A 23 -23.13 -7.01 4.54
CA MET A 23 -24.12 -6.45 3.60
C MET A 23 -23.94 -4.95 3.36
N ALA A 24 -23.52 -4.18 4.37
CA ALA A 24 -23.29 -2.73 4.23
C ALA A 24 -22.07 -2.38 3.35
N VAL A 25 -20.99 -3.18 3.39
CA VAL A 25 -19.80 -2.99 2.53
C VAL A 25 -20.14 -3.21 1.04
N ASN A 26 -21.14 -4.05 0.73
CA ASN A 26 -21.54 -4.36 -0.65
C ASN A 26 -22.38 -3.26 -1.31
N ALA A 27 -23.04 -2.37 -0.55
CA ALA A 27 -23.94 -1.35 -1.11
C ALA A 27 -23.21 -0.25 -1.90
N GLN A 28 -21.89 -0.15 -1.72
CA GLN A 28 -21.07 0.91 -2.31
C GLN A 28 -20.33 0.45 -3.57
N PHE A 29 -20.20 -0.86 -3.79
CA PHE A 29 -19.53 -1.40 -4.96
C PHE A 29 -20.56 -1.96 -5.93
N THR A 30 -20.45 -1.57 -7.20
CA THR A 30 -21.14 -2.24 -8.29
C THR A 30 -20.19 -3.25 -8.90
N PHE A 31 -20.68 -4.47 -9.16
CA PHE A 31 -19.89 -5.55 -9.74
C PHE A 31 -20.44 -6.00 -11.09
N ALA A 32 -19.54 -6.33 -12.00
CA ALA A 32 -19.83 -7.15 -13.17
C ALA A 32 -19.28 -8.56 -12.96
N THR A 33 -20.02 -9.57 -13.43
CA THR A 33 -19.57 -10.97 -13.37
C THR A 33 -19.01 -11.39 -14.73
N ASN A 34 -17.86 -12.06 -14.73
CA ASN A 34 -17.27 -12.66 -15.92
C ASN A 34 -16.72 -14.04 -15.55
N ASN A 35 -17.29 -15.10 -16.15
CA ASN A 35 -16.84 -16.49 -15.99
C ASN A 35 -16.61 -16.92 -14.52
N GLY A 36 -17.53 -16.57 -13.62
CA GLY A 36 -17.46 -16.95 -12.19
C GLY A 36 -16.55 -16.07 -11.32
N THR A 37 -16.03 -14.98 -11.88
CA THR A 37 -15.26 -13.96 -11.14
C THR A 37 -15.93 -12.60 -11.19
N LEU A 38 -15.56 -11.71 -10.26
CA LEU A 38 -16.12 -10.37 -10.16
C LEU A 38 -15.10 -9.29 -10.53
N THR A 39 -15.61 -8.27 -11.22
CA THR A 39 -14.93 -7.01 -11.51
C THR A 39 -15.68 -5.88 -10.84
N ILE A 40 -14.99 -5.02 -10.09
CA ILE A 40 -15.58 -3.77 -9.58
C ILE A 40 -15.73 -2.81 -10.74
N VAL A 41 -16.95 -2.38 -11.05
CA VAL A 41 -17.23 -1.44 -12.14
C VAL A 41 -17.51 -0.03 -11.67
N SER A 42 -17.94 0.15 -10.42
CA SER A 42 -18.03 1.46 -9.79
C SER A 42 -17.99 1.37 -8.27
N TYR A 43 -17.53 2.44 -7.64
CA TYR A 43 -17.58 2.67 -6.20
C TYR A 43 -18.31 4.00 -5.94
N ALA A 44 -19.35 3.96 -5.12
CA ALA A 44 -20.18 5.12 -4.76
C ALA A 44 -20.13 5.45 -3.25
N GLY A 45 -19.14 4.91 -2.54
CA GLY A 45 -18.99 5.15 -1.10
C GLY A 45 -18.23 6.44 -0.79
N THR A 46 -18.48 7.02 0.38
CA THR A 46 -17.89 8.30 0.81
C THR A 46 -16.79 8.15 1.86
N GLN A 47 -16.33 6.92 2.11
CA GLN A 47 -15.30 6.67 3.13
C GLN A 47 -13.95 7.20 2.72
N SER A 48 -13.20 7.70 3.69
CA SER A 48 -11.81 8.11 3.50
C SER A 48 -10.83 6.96 3.48
N THR A 49 -11.22 5.78 3.95
CA THR A 49 -10.41 4.57 3.87
C THR A 49 -11.26 3.43 3.34
N VAL A 50 -10.81 2.82 2.25
CA VAL A 50 -11.52 1.72 1.60
C VAL A 50 -10.63 0.48 1.56
N THR A 51 -11.20 -0.66 1.93
CA THR A 51 -10.57 -1.96 1.73
C THR A 51 -11.41 -2.74 0.72
N ILE A 52 -10.81 -3.06 -0.42
CA ILE A 52 -11.49 -3.86 -1.44
C ILE A 52 -11.63 -5.30 -0.91
N PRO A 53 -12.84 -5.86 -0.86
CA PRO A 53 -13.02 -7.24 -0.46
C PRO A 53 -12.35 -8.19 -1.45
N ARG A 54 -11.80 -9.30 -0.95
CA ARG A 54 -11.22 -10.37 -1.80
C ARG A 54 -12.29 -11.17 -2.53
N GLU A 55 -13.46 -11.28 -1.93
CA GLU A 55 -14.59 -12.05 -2.41
C GLU A 55 -15.90 -11.50 -1.86
N THR A 56 -17.00 -11.75 -2.57
CA THR A 56 -18.36 -11.48 -2.09
C THR A 56 -19.31 -12.50 -2.71
N ASN A 57 -20.31 -12.94 -1.93
CA ASN A 57 -21.27 -13.99 -2.35
C ASN A 57 -20.60 -15.26 -2.92
N GLY A 58 -19.44 -15.65 -2.37
CA GLY A 58 -18.70 -16.84 -2.80
C GLY A 58 -17.92 -16.68 -4.12
N MET A 59 -17.90 -15.49 -4.73
CA MET A 59 -17.12 -15.20 -5.93
C MET A 59 -15.92 -14.31 -5.61
N SER A 60 -14.75 -14.64 -6.18
CA SER A 60 -13.54 -13.84 -6.03
C SER A 60 -13.60 -12.55 -6.85
N ILE A 61 -13.13 -11.45 -6.26
CA ILE A 61 -12.98 -10.17 -6.94
C ILE A 61 -11.55 -10.09 -7.47
N VAL A 62 -11.43 -10.03 -8.79
CA VAL A 62 -10.16 -10.21 -9.52
C VAL A 62 -9.75 -9.01 -10.34
N ALA A 63 -10.64 -8.04 -10.55
CA ALA A 63 -10.35 -6.86 -11.37
C ALA A 63 -11.09 -5.61 -10.90
N ILE A 64 -10.51 -4.47 -11.27
CA ILE A 64 -11.09 -3.13 -11.12
C ILE A 64 -11.23 -2.56 -12.53
N ALA A 65 -12.43 -2.21 -12.94
CA ALA A 65 -12.71 -1.72 -14.29
C ALA A 65 -12.21 -0.29 -14.49
N ASN A 66 -12.31 0.16 -15.74
CA ASN A 66 -12.06 1.55 -16.08
C ASN A 66 -12.97 2.46 -15.27
N ASN A 67 -12.41 3.56 -14.78
CA ASN A 67 -13.11 4.59 -14.01
C ASN A 67 -13.82 4.12 -12.72
N ALA A 68 -13.55 2.91 -12.22
CA ALA A 68 -14.34 2.34 -11.13
C ALA A 68 -14.32 3.17 -9.84
N PHE A 69 -13.21 3.86 -9.56
CA PHE A 69 -13.04 4.83 -8.48
C PHE A 69 -12.63 6.20 -9.05
N LEU A 70 -12.97 6.51 -10.32
CA LEU A 70 -12.72 7.84 -10.87
C LEU A 70 -13.48 8.87 -10.04
N ASP A 71 -12.79 9.91 -9.62
CA ASP A 71 -13.34 10.98 -8.79
C ASP A 71 -12.98 12.35 -9.35
N ASP A 72 -13.76 13.37 -9.00
CA ASP A 72 -13.50 14.79 -9.30
C ASP A 72 -13.19 15.61 -8.03
N GLY A 73 -12.87 14.91 -6.93
CA GLY A 73 -12.63 15.47 -5.60
C GLY A 73 -13.87 15.49 -4.71
N SER A 74 -14.99 14.94 -5.17
CA SER A 74 -16.21 14.79 -4.37
C SER A 74 -16.12 13.64 -3.37
N HIS A 75 -15.23 12.66 -3.59
CA HIS A 75 -15.00 11.57 -2.66
C HIS A 75 -13.77 11.84 -1.78
N GLY A 76 -13.94 11.73 -0.46
CA GLY A 76 -12.86 11.96 0.51
C GLY A 76 -11.84 10.83 0.62
N LEU A 77 -11.60 10.04 -0.45
CA LEU A 77 -10.76 8.83 -0.40
C LEU A 77 -9.28 9.20 -0.17
N ILE A 78 -8.76 8.84 1.00
CA ILE A 78 -7.37 9.10 1.41
C ILE A 78 -6.51 7.84 1.29
N ASN A 79 -7.10 6.68 1.61
CA ASN A 79 -6.40 5.39 1.67
C ASN A 79 -7.20 4.29 0.97
N ILE A 80 -6.53 3.50 0.14
CA ILE A 80 -7.09 2.32 -0.52
C ILE A 80 -6.23 1.08 -0.24
N THR A 81 -6.89 0.00 0.17
CA THR A 81 -6.24 -1.33 0.28
C THR A 81 -6.74 -2.21 -0.86
N ILE A 82 -5.84 -2.50 -1.80
CA ILE A 82 -6.06 -3.39 -2.94
C ILE A 82 -5.54 -4.79 -2.58
N PRO A 83 -6.39 -5.83 -2.51
CA PRO A 83 -5.94 -7.16 -2.11
C PRO A 83 -5.20 -7.89 -3.24
N ASN A 84 -4.37 -8.87 -2.86
CA ASN A 84 -3.65 -9.75 -3.81
C ASN A 84 -4.56 -10.65 -4.68
N SER A 85 -5.89 -10.57 -4.55
CA SER A 85 -6.81 -11.23 -5.49
C SER A 85 -6.95 -10.44 -6.79
N ILE A 86 -6.65 -9.13 -6.78
CA ILE A 86 -6.74 -8.28 -7.97
C ILE A 86 -5.57 -8.57 -8.91
N THR A 87 -5.90 -8.83 -10.17
CA THR A 87 -4.95 -9.14 -11.24
C THR A 87 -4.91 -8.07 -12.33
N SER A 88 -5.96 -7.23 -12.42
CA SER A 88 -6.10 -6.18 -13.41
C SER A 88 -6.72 -4.91 -12.82
N ILE A 89 -6.15 -3.76 -13.15
CA ILE A 89 -6.69 -2.43 -12.83
C ILE A 89 -6.86 -1.67 -14.14
N GLY A 90 -8.07 -1.20 -14.41
CA GLY A 90 -8.44 -0.52 -15.65
C GLY A 90 -7.91 0.91 -15.78
N SER A 91 -8.13 1.50 -16.94
CA SER A 91 -7.72 2.88 -17.22
C SER A 91 -8.48 3.87 -16.36
N SER A 92 -7.77 4.88 -15.85
CA SER A 92 -8.30 5.90 -14.93
C SER A 92 -9.06 5.32 -13.72
N ALA A 93 -8.78 4.07 -13.33
CA ALA A 93 -9.54 3.39 -12.28
C ALA A 93 -9.57 4.15 -10.96
N PHE A 94 -8.49 4.86 -10.61
CA PHE A 94 -8.39 5.76 -9.46
C PHE A 94 -8.02 7.19 -9.87
N GLY A 95 -8.30 7.57 -11.13
CA GLY A 95 -8.02 8.92 -11.61
C GLY A 95 -8.78 9.97 -10.79
N GLY A 96 -8.19 11.15 -10.61
CA GLY A 96 -8.85 12.31 -10.02
C GLY A 96 -9.17 12.24 -8.52
N ASN A 97 -8.70 11.22 -7.80
CA ASN A 97 -8.85 11.15 -6.34
C ASN A 97 -7.94 12.17 -5.66
N VAL A 98 -8.45 13.38 -5.43
CA VAL A 98 -7.64 14.52 -4.99
C VAL A 98 -7.04 14.37 -3.60
N TRP A 99 -7.60 13.50 -2.77
CA TRP A 99 -7.16 13.25 -1.39
C TRP A 99 -6.31 11.99 -1.24
N LEU A 100 -6.21 11.16 -2.28
CA LEU A 100 -5.51 9.88 -2.20
C LEU A 100 -4.02 10.14 -1.95
N SER A 101 -3.55 9.74 -0.76
CA SER A 101 -2.22 10.09 -0.26
C SER A 101 -1.13 9.10 -0.67
N SER A 102 -1.51 7.83 -0.84
CA SER A 102 -0.65 6.75 -1.29
C SER A 102 -1.45 5.60 -1.88
N ALA A 103 -0.80 4.77 -2.69
CA ALA A 103 -1.38 3.54 -3.21
C ALA A 103 -0.37 2.39 -3.21
N THR A 104 -0.83 1.18 -2.88
CA THR A 104 -0.06 -0.06 -3.04
C THR A 104 -0.73 -0.94 -4.09
N ILE A 105 -0.06 -1.13 -5.22
CA ILE A 105 -0.46 -2.05 -6.28
C ILE A 105 0.16 -3.42 -5.97
N PRO A 106 -0.63 -4.47 -5.71
CA PRO A 106 -0.09 -5.74 -5.25
C PRO A 106 0.65 -6.51 -6.36
N ASN A 107 1.52 -7.45 -5.96
CA ASN A 107 2.31 -8.30 -6.87
C ASN A 107 1.46 -9.14 -7.83
N SER A 108 0.20 -9.38 -7.50
CA SER A 108 -0.76 -10.10 -8.35
C SER A 108 -1.22 -9.30 -9.56
N VAL A 109 -1.10 -7.97 -9.55
CA VAL A 109 -1.52 -7.13 -10.68
C VAL A 109 -0.51 -7.28 -11.81
N THR A 110 -1.02 -7.68 -12.96
CA THR A 110 -0.24 -7.86 -14.19
C THR A 110 -0.62 -6.85 -15.28
N ASN A 111 -1.80 -6.26 -15.16
CA ASN A 111 -2.31 -5.23 -16.07
C ASN A 111 -2.71 -3.99 -15.27
N LEU A 112 -2.13 -2.85 -15.66
CA LEU A 112 -2.45 -1.52 -15.11
C LEU A 112 -2.76 -0.59 -16.28
N GLY A 113 -4.00 -0.12 -16.37
CA GLY A 113 -4.46 0.73 -17.45
C GLY A 113 -3.87 2.14 -17.42
N ASP A 114 -3.95 2.82 -18.55
CA ASP A 114 -3.50 4.20 -18.72
C ASP A 114 -4.16 5.11 -17.68
N ASN A 115 -3.44 6.13 -17.20
CA ASN A 115 -4.00 7.14 -16.29
C ASN A 115 -4.55 6.58 -14.96
N ALA A 116 -4.26 5.32 -14.59
CA ALA A 116 -4.91 4.63 -13.47
C ALA A 116 -4.88 5.41 -12.14
N PHE A 117 -3.84 6.21 -11.89
CA PHE A 117 -3.70 7.08 -10.71
C PHE A 117 -3.42 8.54 -11.10
N SER A 118 -3.79 8.96 -12.31
CA SER A 118 -3.61 10.34 -12.77
C SER A 118 -4.45 11.32 -11.95
N TYR A 119 -4.09 12.60 -11.94
CA TYR A 119 -4.80 13.68 -11.25
C TYR A 119 -5.02 13.41 -9.75
N CYS A 120 -4.06 12.78 -9.08
CA CYS A 120 -4.06 12.62 -7.61
C CYS A 120 -3.05 13.59 -6.96
N PRO A 121 -3.34 14.89 -6.85
CA PRO A 121 -2.38 15.91 -6.40
C PRO A 121 -1.88 15.72 -4.96
N SER A 122 -2.62 15.01 -4.09
CA SER A 122 -2.19 14.71 -2.71
C SER A 122 -1.35 13.44 -2.59
N MET A 123 -1.17 12.68 -3.67
CA MET A 123 -0.40 11.44 -3.64
C MET A 123 1.08 11.76 -3.42
N THR A 124 1.67 11.22 -2.36
CA THR A 124 3.08 11.44 -1.98
C THR A 124 3.96 10.25 -2.30
N SER A 125 3.38 9.04 -2.24
CA SER A 125 4.09 7.80 -2.55
C SER A 125 3.21 6.77 -3.26
N ALA A 126 3.84 5.88 -4.03
CA ALA A 126 3.19 4.69 -4.56
C ALA A 126 4.13 3.48 -4.48
N VAL A 127 3.57 2.29 -4.25
CA VAL A 127 4.27 1.01 -4.32
C VAL A 127 3.73 0.22 -5.50
N ILE A 128 4.63 -0.20 -6.40
CA ILE A 128 4.33 -1.00 -7.58
C ILE A 128 4.81 -2.44 -7.36
N GLY A 129 3.86 -3.38 -7.41
CA GLY A 129 4.14 -4.79 -7.31
C GLY A 129 4.98 -5.34 -8.47
N SER A 130 5.62 -6.48 -8.24
CA SER A 130 6.53 -7.13 -9.18
C SER A 130 5.88 -7.68 -10.45
N GLY A 131 4.55 -7.77 -10.50
CA GLY A 131 3.80 -8.32 -11.64
C GLY A 131 3.68 -7.36 -12.83
N ILE A 132 3.93 -6.07 -12.62
CA ILE A 132 3.81 -5.03 -13.65
C ILE A 132 4.99 -5.11 -14.62
N LYS A 133 4.69 -5.38 -15.89
CA LYS A 133 5.70 -5.48 -16.96
C LYS A 133 5.82 -4.20 -17.80
N SER A 134 4.74 -3.44 -17.87
CA SER A 134 4.67 -2.14 -18.54
C SER A 134 3.93 -1.19 -17.64
N LEU A 135 4.48 0.00 -17.44
CA LEU A 135 3.68 1.13 -17.00
C LEU A 135 3.18 1.83 -18.26
N ASN A 136 1.88 2.07 -18.29
CA ASN A 136 1.28 2.72 -19.43
C ASN A 136 1.29 4.24 -19.23
N GLY A 137 1.08 4.97 -20.33
CA GLY A 137 1.18 6.42 -20.36
C GLY A 137 0.36 7.10 -19.27
N PHE A 138 0.97 8.10 -18.63
CA PHE A 138 0.31 9.01 -17.69
C PHE A 138 -0.23 8.38 -16.41
N THR A 139 0.23 7.16 -16.04
CA THR A 139 -0.24 6.44 -14.83
C THR A 139 -0.29 7.32 -13.58
N PHE A 140 0.71 8.19 -13.37
CA PHE A 140 0.81 9.12 -12.24
C PHE A 140 0.84 10.58 -12.70
N SER A 141 0.27 10.91 -13.87
CA SER A 141 0.32 12.29 -14.38
C SER A 141 -0.44 13.25 -13.47
N GLN A 142 0.16 14.42 -13.23
CA GLN A 142 -0.41 15.49 -12.39
C GLN A 142 -0.62 15.07 -10.92
N CYS A 143 0.22 14.15 -10.45
CA CYS A 143 0.38 13.84 -9.03
C CYS A 143 1.40 14.78 -8.41
N TYR A 144 1.08 16.08 -8.31
CA TYR A 144 2.06 17.13 -8.02
C TYR A 144 2.85 16.98 -6.70
N SER A 145 2.32 16.24 -5.72
CA SER A 145 2.99 15.95 -4.44
C SER A 145 3.81 14.66 -4.46
N LEU A 146 3.87 13.93 -5.58
CA LEU A 146 4.50 12.62 -5.67
C LEU A 146 6.01 12.76 -5.55
N GLN A 147 6.55 12.19 -4.48
CA GLN A 147 7.97 12.26 -4.14
C GLN A 147 8.67 10.92 -4.36
N ALA A 148 7.96 9.80 -4.18
CA ALA A 148 8.57 8.47 -4.20
C ALA A 148 7.70 7.41 -4.87
N VAL A 149 8.28 6.63 -5.78
CA VAL A 149 7.64 5.40 -6.29
C VAL A 149 8.56 4.21 -6.05
N PHE A 150 8.06 3.19 -5.36
CA PHE A 150 8.83 2.01 -4.97
C PHE A 150 8.42 0.80 -5.81
N PHE A 151 9.37 0.20 -6.51
CA PHE A 151 9.15 -0.99 -7.33
C PHE A 151 9.63 -2.25 -6.61
N GLN A 152 8.77 -3.27 -6.58
CA GLN A 152 9.07 -4.57 -6.00
C GLN A 152 9.63 -5.58 -7.03
N GLY A 153 9.67 -5.21 -8.31
CA GLY A 153 10.15 -6.07 -9.41
C GLY A 153 11.21 -5.40 -10.29
N ASN A 154 11.51 -6.07 -11.40
CA ASN A 154 12.39 -5.53 -12.45
C ASN A 154 11.78 -4.25 -13.04
N ALA A 155 12.62 -3.41 -13.65
CA ALA A 155 12.13 -2.20 -14.32
C ALA A 155 11.12 -2.58 -15.41
N PRO A 156 9.87 -2.09 -15.36
CA PRO A 156 8.93 -2.28 -16.45
C PRO A 156 9.32 -1.43 -17.66
N SER A 157 8.69 -1.65 -18.82
CA SER A 157 8.78 -0.66 -19.90
C SER A 157 8.19 0.66 -19.42
N ALA A 158 8.91 1.75 -19.71
CA ALA A 158 8.54 3.11 -19.36
C ALA A 158 7.95 3.86 -20.57
N GLY A 159 7.14 4.86 -20.28
CA GLY A 159 6.50 5.80 -21.19
C GLY A 159 6.48 7.19 -20.56
N ASN A 160 5.29 7.80 -20.45
CA ASN A 160 5.08 9.15 -19.92
C ASN A 160 4.38 9.13 -18.54
N GLU A 161 4.78 8.20 -17.67
CA GLU A 161 4.05 7.92 -16.41
C GLU A 161 4.00 9.14 -15.47
N PHE A 162 5.06 9.94 -15.46
CA PHE A 162 5.26 11.10 -14.56
C PHE A 162 5.12 12.43 -15.29
N TYR A 163 4.26 12.47 -16.31
CA TYR A 163 4.03 13.68 -17.09
C TYR A 163 3.50 14.81 -16.19
N SER A 164 4.16 15.96 -16.26
CA SER A 164 3.95 17.14 -15.40
C SER A 164 4.38 16.99 -13.93
N ASP A 165 5.06 15.91 -13.56
CA ASP A 165 5.54 15.65 -12.19
C ASP A 165 7.05 15.63 -12.10
N ASN A 166 7.68 16.70 -11.59
CA ASN A 166 9.12 16.91 -11.74
C ASN A 166 9.98 16.44 -10.55
N ASN A 167 9.38 16.06 -9.43
CA ASN A 167 10.12 15.85 -8.17
C ASN A 167 10.15 14.40 -7.66
N VAL A 168 9.62 13.45 -8.45
CA VAL A 168 9.56 12.04 -8.04
C VAL A 168 10.94 11.37 -8.15
N THR A 169 11.31 10.61 -7.13
CA THR A 169 12.41 9.65 -7.17
C THR A 169 11.85 8.23 -7.23
N VAL A 170 12.37 7.44 -8.15
CA VAL A 170 12.06 6.02 -8.28
C VAL A 170 13.01 5.21 -7.43
N TYR A 171 12.46 4.27 -6.67
CA TYR A 171 13.19 3.37 -5.80
C TYR A 171 12.97 1.93 -6.24
N TYR A 172 14.03 1.11 -6.26
CA TYR A 172 13.93 -0.30 -6.65
C TYR A 172 14.68 -1.22 -5.68
N LEU A 173 14.25 -2.48 -5.59
CA LEU A 173 14.83 -3.43 -4.65
C LEU A 173 16.15 -4.05 -5.14
N PRO A 174 17.07 -4.42 -4.23
CA PRO A 174 18.25 -5.21 -4.56
C PRO A 174 17.89 -6.51 -5.30
N GLY A 175 18.70 -6.87 -6.29
CA GLY A 175 18.52 -8.08 -7.09
C GLY A 175 17.52 -7.95 -8.24
N THR A 176 16.84 -6.81 -8.38
CA THR A 176 16.01 -6.53 -9.56
C THR A 176 16.87 -6.02 -10.73
N THR A 177 16.45 -6.30 -11.96
CA THR A 177 17.21 -6.00 -13.18
C THR A 177 16.55 -4.92 -14.04
N ASN A 178 17.24 -4.50 -15.10
CA ASN A 178 16.80 -3.52 -16.10
C ASN A 178 16.68 -2.06 -15.60
N TRP A 179 17.19 -1.78 -14.40
CA TRP A 179 17.29 -0.42 -13.88
C TRP A 179 18.51 0.31 -14.45
N SER A 180 18.34 1.61 -14.69
CA SER A 180 19.44 2.54 -14.98
C SER A 180 19.52 3.61 -13.88
N SER A 181 20.38 4.62 -14.03
CA SER A 181 20.37 5.78 -13.11
C SER A 181 19.09 6.61 -13.19
N THR A 182 18.28 6.40 -14.25
CA THR A 182 16.97 7.03 -14.42
C THR A 182 15.90 6.03 -14.86
N PHE A 183 14.64 6.38 -14.62
CA PHE A 183 13.45 5.67 -15.10
C PHE A 183 12.41 6.72 -15.50
N ALA A 184 11.91 6.66 -16.75
CA ALA A 184 10.99 7.67 -17.31
C ALA A 184 11.48 9.13 -17.12
N GLY A 185 12.78 9.37 -17.24
CA GLY A 185 13.39 10.70 -17.05
C GLY A 185 13.48 11.17 -15.59
N ARG A 186 13.24 10.29 -14.62
CA ARG A 186 13.32 10.56 -13.18
C ARG A 186 14.48 9.79 -12.54
N PRO A 187 15.09 10.30 -11.45
CA PRO A 187 16.15 9.56 -10.75
C PRO A 187 15.68 8.18 -10.31
N ALA A 188 16.49 7.15 -10.52
CA ALA A 188 16.23 5.79 -10.06
C ALA A 188 17.33 5.35 -9.07
N VAL A 189 16.93 4.99 -7.85
CA VAL A 189 17.81 4.77 -6.70
C VAL A 189 17.57 3.39 -6.09
N LEU A 190 18.65 2.68 -5.78
CA LEU A 190 18.56 1.41 -5.06
C LEU A 190 18.06 1.63 -3.63
N TRP A 191 16.97 0.96 -3.27
CA TRP A 191 16.40 0.99 -1.91
C TRP A 191 16.94 -0.18 -1.09
N ASN A 192 18.01 0.07 -0.34
CA ASN A 192 18.78 -0.94 0.39
C ASN A 192 18.95 -0.66 1.89
N PRO A 193 17.89 -0.30 2.65
CA PRO A 193 18.03 -0.16 4.09
C PRO A 193 18.24 -1.53 4.75
N GLN A 194 19.21 -1.62 5.66
CA GLN A 194 19.57 -2.84 6.37
C GLN A 194 19.74 -2.54 7.87
N PHE A 195 19.30 -3.46 8.73
CA PHE A 195 19.57 -3.35 10.16
C PHE A 195 21.06 -3.57 10.43
N SER A 196 21.67 -2.65 11.18
CA SER A 196 23.01 -2.83 11.71
C SER A 196 22.93 -3.57 13.04
N VAL A 197 23.47 -4.79 13.08
CA VAL A 197 23.44 -5.67 14.27
C VAL A 197 24.80 -5.81 14.95
N THR A 198 25.86 -5.28 14.35
CA THR A 198 27.25 -5.47 14.81
C THR A 198 27.89 -4.20 15.37
N ASP A 199 27.23 -3.04 15.23
CA ASP A 199 27.76 -1.73 15.67
C ASP A 199 27.44 -1.39 17.15
N GLY A 200 26.90 -2.36 17.89
CA GLY A 200 26.45 -2.17 19.27
C GLY A 200 25.20 -1.28 19.40
N SER A 201 24.58 -0.88 18.29
CA SER A 201 23.31 -0.14 18.30
C SER A 201 22.13 -1.03 18.71
N PHE A 202 22.17 -2.29 18.28
CA PHE A 202 21.09 -3.27 18.38
C PHE A 202 20.92 -3.81 19.80
N GLY A 203 19.78 -3.53 20.42
CA GLY A 203 19.42 -4.14 21.70
C GLY A 203 18.57 -3.26 22.61
N ILE A 204 18.42 -3.74 23.84
CA ILE A 204 17.71 -3.05 24.91
C ILE A 204 18.55 -1.88 25.40
N ARG A 205 17.92 -0.71 25.55
CA ARG A 205 18.45 0.50 26.18
C ARG A 205 17.46 1.01 27.22
N SER A 206 17.85 2.05 27.95
CA SER A 206 16.96 2.71 28.91
C SER A 206 15.63 3.10 28.24
N ASN A 207 14.55 2.44 28.68
CA ASN A 207 13.17 2.61 28.25
C ASN A 207 12.89 2.39 26.73
N ARG A 208 13.72 1.61 26.03
CA ARG A 208 13.50 1.32 24.59
C ARG A 208 14.27 0.09 24.11
N PHE A 209 13.82 -0.49 23.00
CA PHE A 209 14.63 -1.35 22.15
C PHE A 209 15.01 -0.57 20.90
N GLY A 210 16.25 -0.65 20.42
CA GLY A 210 16.63 0.10 19.22
C GLY A 210 17.82 -0.47 18.48
N PHE A 211 18.09 0.13 17.34
CA PHE A 211 19.07 -0.32 16.34
C PHE A 211 19.31 0.79 15.32
N ASN A 212 20.47 0.77 14.68
CA ASN A 212 20.74 1.56 13.50
C ASN A 212 20.19 0.86 12.26
N VAL A 213 19.69 1.66 11.33
CA VAL A 213 19.42 1.25 9.95
C VAL A 213 20.41 1.99 9.06
N VAL A 214 21.11 1.23 8.22
CA VAL A 214 22.12 1.75 7.27
C VAL A 214 21.69 1.48 5.84
N GLY A 215 22.15 2.28 4.89
CA GLY A 215 21.81 2.14 3.48
C GLY A 215 22.25 3.34 2.65
N THR A 216 21.70 3.46 1.45
CA THR A 216 21.92 4.64 0.60
C THR A 216 21.39 5.90 1.29
N SER A 217 22.13 7.00 1.23
CA SER A 217 21.67 8.27 1.81
C SER A 217 20.43 8.80 1.08
N ASN A 218 19.61 9.56 1.79
CA ASN A 218 18.40 10.20 1.29
C ASN A 218 17.31 9.23 0.81
N ILE A 219 17.37 7.95 1.21
CA ILE A 219 16.26 7.02 1.00
C ILE A 219 15.25 7.15 2.13
N PRO A 220 13.96 7.32 1.82
CA PRO A 220 12.91 7.33 2.81
C PRO A 220 12.58 5.90 3.24
N ILE A 221 12.33 5.72 4.53
CA ILE A 221 12.04 4.44 5.14
C ILE A 221 10.95 4.57 6.20
N ALA A 222 10.30 3.46 6.45
CA ALA A 222 9.38 3.27 7.54
C ALA A 222 9.83 2.13 8.44
N LEU A 223 9.92 2.39 9.74
CA LEU A 223 10.03 1.34 10.74
C LEU A 223 8.63 0.88 11.12
N GLU A 224 8.41 -0.43 10.97
CA GLU A 224 7.17 -1.06 11.36
C GLU A 224 7.44 -2.20 12.33
N ALA A 225 6.47 -2.45 13.21
CA ALA A 225 6.52 -3.58 14.12
C ALA A 225 5.21 -4.39 14.10
N CYS A 226 5.33 -5.70 14.33
CA CYS A 226 4.19 -6.57 14.55
C CYS A 226 4.46 -7.52 15.71
N THR A 227 3.38 -8.10 16.25
CA THR A 227 3.45 -9.10 17.33
C THR A 227 3.24 -10.52 16.82
N ASN A 228 2.80 -10.65 15.57
CA ASN A 228 2.56 -11.92 14.90
C ASN A 228 2.80 -11.80 13.39
N LEU A 229 3.85 -12.46 12.90
CA LEU A 229 4.21 -12.49 11.48
C LEU A 229 3.10 -13.05 10.58
N THR A 230 2.25 -13.97 11.09
CA THR A 230 1.19 -14.57 10.29
C THR A 230 -0.01 -13.65 10.09
N SER A 231 -0.16 -12.63 10.95
CA SER A 231 -1.31 -11.71 10.87
C SER A 231 -1.17 -10.69 9.73
N GLY A 232 0.07 -10.39 9.32
CA GLY A 232 0.35 -9.29 8.38
C GLY A 232 0.04 -7.89 8.95
N ASN A 233 -0.36 -7.77 10.21
CA ASN A 233 -0.72 -6.51 10.84
C ASN A 233 0.54 -5.79 11.35
N TRP A 234 1.17 -5.05 10.44
CA TRP A 234 2.32 -4.20 10.75
C TRP A 234 1.85 -2.81 11.17
N GLN A 235 2.32 -2.36 12.33
CA GLN A 235 2.07 -1.01 12.84
C GLN A 235 3.28 -0.12 12.53
N ARG A 236 3.02 1.02 11.90
CA ARG A 236 4.04 2.05 11.69
C ARG A 236 4.48 2.62 13.03
N LEU A 237 5.78 2.58 13.31
CA LEU A 237 6.38 3.19 14.49
C LEU A 237 6.98 4.56 14.16
N GLN A 238 7.75 4.64 13.08
CA GLN A 238 8.48 5.84 12.67
C GLN A 238 8.58 5.89 11.14
N THR A 239 8.51 7.09 10.56
CA THR A 239 8.86 7.36 9.16
C THR A 239 10.01 8.36 9.15
N CYS A 240 11.06 8.09 8.37
CA CYS A 240 12.28 8.90 8.37
C CYS A 240 13.04 8.74 7.05
N THR A 241 14.07 9.57 6.88
CA THR A 241 15.00 9.49 5.74
C THR A 241 16.39 9.17 6.26
N LEU A 242 17.11 8.26 5.60
CA LEU A 242 18.50 7.97 5.98
C LEU A 242 19.39 9.18 5.71
N THR A 243 19.83 9.86 6.76
CA THR A 243 20.76 11.00 6.65
C THR A 243 22.19 10.49 6.65
N ASN A 244 22.97 10.82 5.62
CA ASN A 244 24.34 10.32 5.45
C ASN A 244 24.42 8.77 5.50
N GLY A 245 23.36 8.09 5.04
CA GLY A 245 23.30 6.64 4.95
C GLY A 245 23.08 5.87 6.26
N SER A 246 22.76 6.54 7.37
CA SER A 246 22.46 5.88 8.65
C SER A 246 21.43 6.63 9.48
N ILE A 247 20.63 5.91 10.25
CA ILE A 247 19.74 6.50 11.27
C ILE A 247 19.52 5.53 12.44
N TYR A 248 19.44 6.07 13.66
CA TYR A 248 19.06 5.30 14.84
C TYR A 248 17.54 5.30 15.03
N LEU A 249 16.96 4.11 15.16
CA LEU A 249 15.51 3.91 15.36
C LEU A 249 15.25 3.11 16.62
N PHE A 250 14.04 3.25 17.16
CA PHE A 250 13.69 2.61 18.43
C PHE A 250 12.19 2.39 18.62
N ASP A 251 11.86 1.43 19.47
CA ASP A 251 10.52 1.12 19.96
C ASP A 251 10.47 1.30 21.47
N THR A 252 9.67 2.26 21.96
CA THR A 252 9.44 2.47 23.40
C THR A 252 8.39 1.53 23.98
N ASN A 253 7.61 0.86 23.12
CA ASN A 253 6.51 -0.04 23.48
C ASN A 253 6.92 -1.51 23.34
N TRP A 254 8.22 -1.80 23.23
CA TRP A 254 8.76 -3.15 22.97
C TRP A 254 8.37 -4.18 24.03
N THR A 255 8.07 -3.75 25.26
CA THR A 255 7.62 -4.60 26.37
C THR A 255 6.12 -4.88 26.39
N ASN A 256 5.31 -4.20 25.56
CA ASN A 256 3.86 -4.39 25.52
C ASN A 256 3.44 -5.75 24.92
N SER A 257 4.39 -6.56 24.47
CA SER A 257 4.15 -7.87 23.87
C SER A 257 5.30 -8.81 24.16
N LYS A 258 5.01 -10.11 24.31
CA LYS A 258 6.03 -11.14 24.57
C LYS A 258 7.01 -11.31 23.41
N VAL A 259 6.55 -11.04 22.19
CA VAL A 259 7.34 -11.12 20.96
C VAL A 259 7.08 -9.86 20.15
N ARG A 260 8.14 -9.33 19.55
CA ARG A 260 8.11 -8.14 18.71
C ARG A 260 8.99 -8.39 17.50
N PHE A 261 8.42 -8.23 16.31
CA PHE A 261 9.14 -8.31 15.04
C PHE A 261 9.24 -6.91 14.46
N TYR A 262 10.37 -6.60 13.85
CA TYR A 262 10.63 -5.31 13.20
C TYR A 262 10.90 -5.53 11.73
N ARG A 263 10.44 -4.60 10.89
CA ARG A 263 10.85 -4.50 9.49
C ARG A 263 11.05 -3.05 9.10
N VAL A 264 11.88 -2.85 8.09
CA VAL A 264 11.93 -1.60 7.34
C VAL A 264 11.13 -1.77 6.06
N SER A 265 10.25 -0.83 5.74
CA SER A 265 9.44 -0.82 4.52
C SER A 265 9.53 0.53 3.81
N ALA A 266 9.02 0.57 2.57
CA ALA A 266 8.64 1.84 1.96
C ALA A 266 7.64 2.58 2.90
N PRO A 267 7.75 3.92 3.03
CA PRO A 267 6.81 4.73 3.81
C PRO A 267 5.37 4.67 3.31
#